data_AF-A0A6A6SXU9-F1
#
_entry.id   AF-A0A6A6SXU9-F1
#
_cell.length_a   1.000
_cell.length_b   1.000
_cell.length_c   1.000
_cell.angle_alpha   90.00
_cell.angle_beta   90.00
_cell.angle_gamma   90.00
#
_symmetry.space_group_name_H-M   'P 1'
#
loop_
_entity.id
_entity.type
_entity.pdbx_description
1 polymer ?
#
loop_
_entity_poly.entity_id
_entity_poly.type
_entity_poly.pdbx_seq_one_letter_code
_entity_poly.pdbx_strand_id
1 'polypeptide(L)' 'MCTSKFIKYTCGCKKEMEIFQCAERQGTNVKCHPVTEEWGKDSTNYCSQHLVKPDTPV' A
#
# COMPACT_ATOMS: atom_id res chain seq x y z
N MET A 1 -5.09 8.12 15.51
CA MET A 1 -4.32 8.36 14.27
C MET A 1 -4.73 7.34 13.22
N CYS A 2 -4.80 7.72 11.93
CA CYS A 2 -5.02 6.75 10.86
C CYS A 2 -3.76 5.92 10.63
N THR A 3 -3.93 4.67 10.22
CA THR A 3 -2.84 3.74 9.96
C THR A 3 -2.96 3.21 8.55
N SER A 4 -1.87 3.27 7.78
CA SER A 4 -1.79 2.71 6.44
C SER A 4 -0.91 1.47 6.47
N LYS A 5 -1.44 0.34 5.98
CA LYS A 5 -0.71 -0.91 5.83
C LYS A 5 -0.08 -0.99 4.45
N PHE A 6 1.19 -1.36 4.42
CA PHE A 6 1.95 -1.51 3.18
C PHE A 6 2.28 -2.96 2.89
N ILE A 7 2.32 -3.29 1.61
CA ILE A 7 2.92 -4.51 1.11
C ILE A 7 4.28 -4.21 0.50
N LYS A 8 5.26 -5.06 0.80
CA LYS A 8 6.56 -5.04 0.13
C LYS A 8 6.63 -6.19 -0.87
N TYR A 9 7.00 -5.89 -2.10
CA TYR A 9 7.14 -6.90 -3.16
C TYR A 9 8.58 -7.44 -3.21
N THR A 10 8.79 -8.55 -3.92
CA THR A 10 10.13 -9.14 -4.13
C THR A 10 11.08 -8.19 -4.86
N CYS A 11 10.57 -7.30 -5.72
CA CYS A 11 11.35 -6.21 -6.33
C CYS A 11 11.74 -5.08 -5.37
N GLY A 12 11.41 -5.17 -4.08
CA GLY A 12 11.68 -4.13 -3.08
C GLY A 12 10.69 -2.97 -3.08
N CYS A 13 9.79 -2.89 -4.07
CA CYS A 13 8.74 -1.87 -4.12
C CYS A 13 7.79 -1.99 -2.92
N LYS A 14 7.28 -0.85 -2.44
CA LYS A 14 6.22 -0.78 -1.43
C LYS A 14 4.94 -0.22 -2.06
N LYS A 15 3.79 -0.76 -1.67
CA LYS A 15 2.47 -0.24 -2.09
C LYS A 15 1.52 -0.18 -0.91
N GLU A 16 0.76 0.90 -0.82
CA GLU A 16 -0.35 1.03 0.12
C GLU A 16 -1.43 -0.02 -0.20
N MET A 17 -1.84 -0.79 0.80
CA MET A 17 -2.83 -1.85 0.64
C MET A 17 -4.16 -1.47 1.29
N GLU A 18 -4.12 -1.13 2.58
CA GLU A 18 -5.33 -0.93 3.36
C GLU A 18 -5.11 0.21 4.36
N ILE A 19 -6.07 1.12 4.46
CA ILE A 19 -6.01 2.25 5.39
C ILE A 19 -7.08 2.05 6.46
N PHE A 20 -6.64 2.04 7.71
CA PHE A 20 -7.48 2.05 8.89
C PHE A 20 -7.64 3.49 9.36
N GLN A 21 -8.85 4.03 9.22
CA GLN A 21 -9.17 5.33 9.78
C GLN A 21 -9.33 5.22 11.30
N CYS A 22 -8.90 6.25 12.04
CA CYS A 22 -9.26 6.33 13.45
C CYS A 22 -10.77 6.59 13.60
N ALA A 23 -11.31 6.26 14.77
CA ALA A 23 -12.74 6.45 15.07
C ALA A 23 -13.23 7.88 14.78
N GLU A 24 -12.40 8.89 15.03
CA GLU A 24 -12.73 10.31 14.78
C GLU A 24 -12.89 10.68 13.29
N ARG A 25 -12.26 9.91 12.39
CA ARG A 25 -12.28 10.18 10.93
C ARG A 25 -13.02 9.09 10.15
N GLN A 26 -13.53 8.07 10.83
CA GLN A 26 -14.24 6.95 10.23
C GLN A 26 -15.47 7.46 9.46
N GLY A 27 -15.60 7.05 8.19
CA GLY A 27 -16.71 7.47 7.33
C GLY A 27 -16.53 8.86 6.70
N THR A 28 -15.39 9.52 6.94
CA THR A 28 -15.02 10.75 6.23
C THR A 28 -14.02 10.43 5.12
N ASN A 29 -13.90 11.31 4.10
CA ASN A 29 -12.87 11.18 3.07
C ASN A 29 -11.50 11.77 3.49
N VAL A 30 -11.33 12.08 4.77
CA VAL A 30 -10.13 12.76 5.28
C VAL A 30 -9.26 11.78 6.07
N LYS A 31 -7.95 11.73 5.75
CA LYS A 31 -6.95 10.99 6.52
C LYS A 31 -6.38 11.88 7.64
N CYS A 32 -5.98 11.29 8.76
CA CYS A 32 -5.14 12.00 9.74
C CYS A 32 -3.83 12.47 9.09
N HIS A 33 -3.25 13.53 9.63
CA HIS A 33 -1.89 13.93 9.30
C HIS A 33 -1.11 14.12 10.61
N PRO A 34 -0.01 13.38 10.85
CA PRO A 34 0.56 12.33 10.00
C PRO A 34 -0.28 11.03 9.98
N VAL A 35 -0.09 10.21 8.94
CA VAL A 35 -0.58 8.83 8.88
C VAL A 35 0.52 7.91 9.35
N THR A 36 0.20 6.94 10.21
CA THR A 36 1.16 5.92 10.66
C THR A 36 1.31 4.85 9.58
N GLU A 37 2.54 4.55 9.20
CA GLU A 37 2.83 3.50 8.23
C GLU A 37 3.19 2.20 8.95
N GLU A 38 2.43 1.13 8.68
CA GLU A 38 2.67 -0.19 9.23
C GLU A 38 2.97 -1.21 8.14
N TRP A 39 3.91 -2.11 8.42
CA TRP A 39 4.15 -3.26 7.56
C TRP A 39 2.96 -4.22 7.68
N GLY A 40 2.32 -4.52 6.56
CA GLY A 40 1.18 -5.42 6.50
C GLY A 40 1.57 -6.84 6.10
N LYS A 41 2.24 -6.99 4.95
CA LYS A 41 2.72 -8.29 4.46
C LYS A 41 3.83 -8.14 3.43
N ASP A 42 4.55 -9.23 3.18
CA ASP A 42 5.40 -9.36 2.00
C ASP A 42 4.64 -10.08 0.89
N SER A 43 4.79 -9.62 -0.35
CA SER A 43 4.36 -10.33 -1.54
C SER A 43 5.50 -11.20 -2.05
N THR A 44 5.18 -12.43 -2.42
CA THR A 44 6.08 -13.28 -3.21
C THR A 44 6.10 -12.91 -4.70
N ASN A 45 5.24 -11.99 -5.12
CA ASN A 45 5.15 -11.51 -6.50
C ASN A 45 5.93 -10.20 -6.70
N TYR A 46 6.19 -9.90 -7.97
CA TYR A 46 6.66 -8.58 -8.41
C TYR A 46 5.49 -7.58 -8.38
N CYS A 47 5.80 -6.29 -8.20
CA CYS A 47 4.76 -5.26 -8.29
C CYS A 47 4.27 -5.13 -9.75
N SER A 48 3.12 -4.50 -9.98
CA SER A 48 2.50 -4.37 -11.31
C SER A 48 3.43 -3.78 -12.38
N GLN A 49 4.41 -2.95 -11.99
CA GLN A 49 5.40 -2.37 -12.90
C GLN A 49 6.55 -3.33 -13.25
N HIS A 50 6.85 -4.29 -12.37
CA HIS A 50 7.91 -5.28 -12.53
C HIS A 50 7.37 -6.69 -12.86
N LEU A 51 6.05 -6.86 -12.89
CA LEU A 51 5.38 -8.11 -13.23
C LEU A 51 5.22 -8.29 -14.75
N VAL A 52 5.37 -7.23 -15.54
CA VAL A 52 5.15 -7.28 -16.99
C VAL A 52 6.35 -7.96 -17.67
N LYS A 53 6.06 -8.95 -18.52
CA LYS A 53 7.05 -9.45 -19.48
C LYS A 53 7.52 -8.29 -20.37
N PRO A 54 8.83 -8.12 -20.57
CA PRO A 54 9.39 -6.99 -21.33
C PRO A 54 8.82 -6.83 -22.76
N ASP A 55 8.24 -7.89 -23.36
CA ASP A 55 7.72 -7.89 -24.74
C ASP A 55 6.22 -7.61 -24.90
N THR A 56 5.55 -7.00 -23.92
CA THR A 56 4.12 -6.67 -24.05
C THR A 56 3.98 -5.21 -24.51
N PRO A 57 3.50 -4.92 -25.73
CA PRO A 57 3.32 -3.54 -26.20
C PRO A 57 2.23 -2.84 -25.37
N VAL A 58 2.51 -1.59 -25.01
CA VAL A 58 1.59 -0.64 -24.35
C VAL A 58 0.60 -0.02 -25.34
#